data_AF-A0A0D1INH6-F1
#
_entry.id   AF-A0A0D1INH6-F1
#
_cell.length_a   1.000
_cell.length_b   1.000
_cell.length_c   1.000
_cell.angle_alpha   90.00
_cell.angle_beta   90.00
_cell.angle_gamma   90.00
#
_symmetry.space_group_name_H-M   'P 1'
#
loop_
_entity.id
_entity.type
_entity.pdbx_description
1 polymer ?
#
loop_
_entity_poly.entity_id
_entity_poly.type
_entity_poly.pdbx_seq_one_letter_code
_entity_poly.pdbx_strand_id
1 'polypeptide(L)' 'MPGTFPKALEKQEFSHQLINFSEGEESAGQTWLNEKAPDGEAFEYVKEAKAFGEKPELKPAPPYVHNTLPGRE' A
#
# COMPACT_ATOMS: atom_id res chain seq x y z
N MET A 1 -5.02 1.59 -19.45
CA MET A 1 -3.68 2.23 -19.38
C MET A 1 -3.63 3.02 -18.09
N PRO A 2 -2.47 3.18 -17.42
CA PRO A 2 -2.37 3.94 -16.16
C PRO A 2 -3.05 5.34 -16.22
N GLY A 3 -3.11 5.97 -17.39
CA GLY A 3 -3.83 7.24 -17.59
C GLY A 3 -5.37 7.18 -17.67
N THR A 4 -6.02 6.03 -17.50
CA THR A 4 -7.49 5.93 -17.54
C THR A 4 -8.15 6.22 -16.18
N PHE A 5 -7.37 6.27 -15.10
CA PHE A 5 -7.88 6.66 -13.78
C PHE A 5 -7.70 8.17 -13.58
N PRO A 6 -8.70 8.91 -13.08
CA PRO A 6 -8.58 10.35 -12.89
C PRO A 6 -7.50 10.71 -11.86
N LYS A 7 -6.48 11.49 -12.27
CA LYS A 7 -5.39 11.95 -11.38
C LYS A 7 -5.89 12.62 -10.09
N ALA A 8 -7.02 13.33 -10.15
CA ALA A 8 -7.62 14.01 -9.00
C ALA A 8 -8.13 13.06 -7.89
N LEU A 9 -8.37 11.78 -8.21
CA LEU A 9 -8.81 10.77 -7.25
C LEU A 9 -7.65 9.90 -6.74
N GLU A 10 -6.47 10.06 -7.34
CA GLU A 10 -5.28 9.30 -6.99
C GLU A 10 -4.55 9.96 -5.82
N LYS A 11 -4.01 9.12 -4.94
CA LYS A 11 -3.12 9.57 -3.87
C LYS A 11 -1.72 9.79 -4.43
N GLN A 12 -1.49 10.98 -4.98
CA GLN A 12 -0.22 11.39 -5.61
C GLN A 12 1.00 11.24 -4.68
N GLU A 13 0.78 11.29 -3.36
CA GLU A 13 1.81 11.09 -2.34
C GLU A 13 2.47 9.70 -2.43
N PHE A 14 1.75 8.66 -2.88
CA PHE A 14 2.25 7.28 -2.89
C PHE A 14 2.37 6.67 -4.28
N SER A 15 1.85 7.33 -5.33
CA SER A 15 1.73 6.74 -6.66
C SER A 15 3.07 6.45 -7.35
N HIS A 16 4.13 7.15 -6.95
CA HIS A 16 5.48 7.04 -7.52
C HIS A 16 6.54 6.60 -6.52
N GLN A 17 6.12 6.01 -5.39
CA GLN A 17 7.06 5.50 -4.37
C GLN A 17 7.30 4.01 -4.55
N LEU A 18 8.56 3.62 -4.70
CA LEU A 18 9.01 2.25 -4.47
C LEU A 18 9.31 2.10 -2.96
N ILE A 19 8.36 1.53 -2.22
CA ILE A 19 8.49 1.33 -0.78
C ILE A 19 9.11 -0.03 -0.50
N ASN A 20 10.20 -0.05 0.24
CA ASN A 20 10.86 -1.27 0.67
C ASN A 20 10.16 -1.88 1.89
N PHE A 21 9.61 -3.08 1.70
CA PHE A 21 9.00 -3.90 2.76
C PHE A 21 9.89 -5.07 3.20
N SER A 22 11.07 -5.21 2.60
CA SER A 22 12.04 -6.25 2.90
C SER A 22 13.14 -5.75 3.83
N GLU A 23 13.88 -6.68 4.43
CA GLU A 23 15.09 -6.35 5.21
C GLU A 23 16.26 -5.91 4.32
N GLY A 24 16.38 -6.47 3.11
CA GLY A 24 17.39 -6.10 2.10
C GLY A 24 17.03 -4.83 1.31
N GLU A 25 17.99 -4.27 0.59
CA GLU A 25 17.87 -2.99 -0.16
C GLU A 25 18.17 -3.12 -1.67
N GLU A 26 18.16 -4.33 -2.24
CA GLU A 26 18.50 -4.57 -3.64
C GLU A 26 17.57 -3.84 -4.62
N SER A 27 16.34 -3.55 -4.18
CA SER A 27 15.33 -2.83 -4.95
C SER A 27 15.68 -1.35 -5.20
N ALA A 28 16.54 -0.74 -4.37
CA ALA A 28 17.03 0.63 -4.56
C ALA A 28 17.91 0.78 -5.81
N GLY A 29 18.56 -0.30 -6.24
CA GLY A 29 19.51 -0.30 -7.36
C GLY A 29 18.88 -0.41 -8.74
N GLN A 30 17.56 -0.39 -8.83
CA GLN A 30 16.85 -0.61 -10.09
C GLN A 30 17.00 0.60 -11.03
N THR A 31 17.46 0.35 -12.27
CA THR A 31 17.77 1.42 -13.23
C THR A 31 16.57 2.32 -13.54
N TRP A 32 15.36 1.73 -13.62
CA TRP A 32 14.12 2.44 -13.96
C TRP A 32 13.68 3.45 -12.88
N LEU A 33 14.20 3.37 -11.64
CA LEU A 33 13.92 4.40 -10.63
C LEU A 33 14.52 5.76 -10.99
N ASN A 34 15.55 5.77 -11.83
CA ASN A 34 16.15 7.00 -12.35
C ASN A 34 15.45 7.51 -13.63
N GLU A 35 14.47 6.75 -14.14
CA GLU A 35 13.67 7.13 -15.30
C GLU A 35 12.38 7.83 -14.87
N LYS A 36 11.69 8.43 -15.83
CA LYS A 36 10.35 8.99 -15.60
C LYS A 36 9.28 7.93 -15.82
N ALA A 37 8.27 7.96 -14.98
CA ALA A 37 7.06 7.18 -15.15
C ALA A 37 6.35 7.55 -16.48
N PRO A 38 5.47 6.68 -17.00
CA PRO A 38 4.75 6.93 -18.27
C PRO A 38 3.90 8.21 -18.29
N ASP A 39 3.55 8.76 -17.13
CA ASP A 39 2.81 10.01 -16.98
C ASP A 39 3.72 11.23 -16.76
N GLY A 40 5.04 11.03 -16.78
CA GLY A 40 6.08 12.07 -16.73
C GLY A 40 6.67 12.35 -15.33
N GLU A 41 6.15 11.72 -14.29
CA GLU A 41 6.59 11.92 -12.90
C GLU A 41 7.87 11.11 -12.59
N ALA A 42 8.61 11.52 -11.55
CA ALA A 42 9.82 10.81 -11.11
C ALA A 42 9.48 9.79 -10.03
N PHE A 43 10.22 8.67 -9.99
CA PHE A 43 10.11 7.71 -8.91
C PHE A 43 10.93 8.12 -7.69
N GLU A 44 10.42 7.79 -6.51
CA GLU A 44 11.10 7.95 -5.23
C GLU A 44 11.30 6.58 -4.59
N TYR A 45 12.47 6.32 -4.02
CA TYR A 45 12.71 5.14 -3.21
C TYR A 45 12.49 5.44 -1.72
N VAL A 46 11.60 4.68 -1.09
CA VAL A 46 11.32 4.78 0.35
C VAL A 46 11.92 3.57 1.05
N LYS A 47 13.02 3.80 1.76
CA LYS A 47 13.79 2.76 2.45
C LYS A 47 13.00 2.08 3.58
N GLU A 48 12.21 2.83 4.32
CA GLU A 48 11.48 2.32 5.49
C GLU A 48 9.97 2.42 5.28
N ALA A 49 9.30 1.27 5.17
CA ALA A 49 7.85 1.22 5.14
C ALA A 49 7.25 1.71 6.47
N LYS A 50 6.27 2.61 6.39
CA LYS A 50 5.53 3.14 7.54
C LYS A 50 4.10 2.64 7.51
N ALA A 51 3.59 2.24 8.67
CA ALA A 51 2.16 2.01 8.86
C ALA A 51 1.47 3.36 9.09
N PHE A 52 0.60 3.76 8.16
CA PHE A 52 -0.18 4.99 8.26
C PHE A 52 -1.54 4.79 8.96
N GLY A 53 -2.03 3.55 8.98
CA GLY A 53 -3.29 3.18 9.63
C GLY A 53 -3.06 2.60 11.02
N GLU A 54 -4.07 2.74 11.87
CA GLU A 54 -4.12 2.06 13.16
C GLU A 54 -4.53 0.59 12.98
N LYS A 55 -4.30 -0.23 14.03
CA LYS A 55 -4.80 -1.61 14.04
C LYS A 55 -6.34 -1.58 14.04
N PRO A 56 -7.01 -2.16 13.03
CA PRO A 56 -8.46 -2.09 12.94
C PRO A 56 -9.13 -2.91 14.07
N GLU A 57 -10.10 -2.31 14.74
CA GLU A 57 -11.01 -2.99 15.66
C GLU A 57 -12.38 -3.18 15.00
N LEU A 58 -12.73 -4.44 14.74
CA LEU A 58 -13.99 -4.77 14.08
C LEU A 58 -15.08 -5.03 15.11
N LYS A 59 -16.31 -4.59 14.80
CA LYS A 59 -17.49 -4.95 15.59
C LYS A 59 -17.73 -6.46 15.49
N PRO A 60 -18.18 -7.12 16.57
CA PRO A 60 -18.57 -8.52 16.51
C PRO A 60 -19.62 -8.75 15.42
N ALA A 61 -19.56 -9.90 14.78
CA ALA A 61 -20.53 -10.25 13.76
C ALA A 61 -21.93 -10.45 14.37
N PRO A 62 -23.01 -10.21 13.62
CA PRO A 62 -24.37 -10.46 14.09
C PRO A 62 -24.58 -11.93 14.54
N PRO A 63 -25.38 -12.21 15.58
CA PRO A 63 -25.53 -13.57 16.11
C PRO A 63 -25.98 -14.63 15.10
N TYR A 64 -26.80 -14.26 14.12
CA TYR A 64 -27.34 -15.19 13.11
C TYR A 64 -26.30 -15.70 12.11
N VAL A 65 -25.11 -15.10 12.06
CA VAL A 65 -24.04 -15.57 11.16
C VAL A 65 -23.18 -16.66 11.78
N HIS A 66 -23.44 -17.05 13.05
CA HIS A 66 -22.74 -18.13 13.76
C HIS A 66 -21.19 -18.04 13.64
N ASN A 67 -20.65 -16.81 13.61
CA ASN A 67 -19.22 -16.53 13.40
C ASN A 67 -18.36 -16.69 14.67
N THR A 68 -18.97 -17.05 15.79
CA THR A 68 -18.26 -17.49 17.01
C THR A 68 -18.27 -19.01 17.06
N LEU A 69 -17.09 -19.63 17.12
CA LEU A 69 -16.97 -21.04 17.48
C LEU A 69 -17.71 -21.28 18.80
N PRO A 70 -18.55 -22.32 18.93
CA PRO A 70 -19.19 -22.64 20.19
C PRO A 70 -18.11 -23.03 21.22
N GLY A 71 -17.95 -22.23 22.28
CA GLY A 71 -17.13 -22.56 23.45
C GLY A 71 -15.96 -21.60 23.74
N ARG A 72 -16.26 -20.44 24.31
CA ARG A 72 -15.46 -19.79 25.38
C ARG A 72 -16.44 -19.12 26.33
N GLU A 73 -17.00 -19.91 27.23
CA GLU A 73 -17.47 -19.42 28.53
C GLU A 73 -16.28 -19.42 29.51
#